data_AF-A0AAE4EI70-F1
#
_entry.id   AF-A0AAE4EI70-F1
#
_cell.length_a   1.000
_cell.length_b   1.000
_cell.length_c   1.000
_cell.angle_alpha   90.00
_cell.angle_beta   90.00
_cell.angle_gamma   90.00
#
_symmetry.space_group_name_H-M   'P 1'
#
loop_
_entity.id
_entity.type
_entity.pdbx_description
1 polymer ?
#
loop_
_entity_poly.entity_id
_entity_poly.type
_entity_poly.pdbx_seq_one_letter_code
_entity_poly.pdbx_strand_id
1 'polypeptide(L)'
;MGTQASLHLRGRRIDSDAGVEPAVAAVFGHLRAADELFSTYRPGSQVSALRRGELPRGTAARGPQVVDPHTGTDPGGLQAVTVTGPTLLWADVFATAAFARGGEDVAEWVATRAPGYEVAALARAP
;
A
#
# COMPACT_ATOMS: atom_id res chain seq x y z
N MET A 1 -23.29 -10.17 6.02
CA MET A 1 -22.62 -10.01 7.32
C MET A 1 -21.96 -8.64 7.32
N GLY A 2 -22.22 -7.80 8.33
CA GLY A 2 -21.62 -6.47 8.45
C GLY A 2 -20.39 -6.51 9.36
N THR A 3 -19.39 -5.69 9.05
CA THR A 3 -18.22 -5.51 9.92
C THR A 3 -18.64 -4.76 11.18
N GLN A 4 -18.52 -5.40 12.34
CA GLN A 4 -18.66 -4.73 13.63
C GLN A 4 -17.30 -4.22 14.07
N ALA A 5 -17.21 -2.93 14.41
CA ALA A 5 -16.00 -2.32 14.93
C ALA A 5 -16.33 -1.54 16.20
N SER A 6 -15.49 -1.69 17.22
CA SER A 6 -15.55 -0.91 18.45
C SER A 6 -14.25 -0.12 18.60
N LEU A 7 -14.36 1.15 18.98
CA LEU A 7 -13.22 2.03 19.23
C LEU A 7 -13.05 2.24 20.74
N HIS A 8 -11.87 1.92 21.27
CA HIS A 8 -11.52 2.18 22.66
C HIS A 8 -10.55 3.37 22.73
N LEU A 9 -10.94 4.41 23.46
CA LEU A 9 -10.17 5.64 23.60
C LEU A 9 -9.46 5.66 24.96
N ARG A 10 -8.19 6.07 24.99
CA ARG A 10 -7.39 6.18 26.23
C ARG A 10 -6.72 7.56 26.30
N GLY A 11 -6.88 8.25 27.44
CA GLY A 11 -6.34 9.59 27.63
C GLY A 11 -7.00 10.35 28.78
N ARG A 12 -6.35 11.41 29.27
CA ARG A 12 -6.90 12.30 30.30
C ARG A 12 -7.91 13.24 29.66
N ARG A 13 -9.05 13.51 30.33
CA ARG A 13 -10.10 14.43 29.86
C ARG A 13 -10.79 14.02 28.54
N ILE A 14 -10.81 12.74 28.19
CA ILE A 14 -11.50 12.23 26.98
C ILE A 14 -12.97 12.66 26.90
N ASP A 15 -13.61 12.75 28.06
CA ASP A 15 -14.99 13.16 28.26
C ASP A 15 -15.24 14.66 28.08
N SER A 16 -14.18 15.47 28.07
CA SER A 16 -14.27 16.93 28.04
C SER A 16 -13.44 17.57 26.92
N ASP A 17 -12.65 16.79 26.19
CA ASP A 17 -11.88 17.25 25.04
C ASP A 17 -12.78 17.33 23.80
N ALA A 18 -13.03 18.54 23.33
CA ALA A 18 -13.85 18.82 22.15
C ALA A 18 -13.30 18.21 20.85
N GLY A 19 -12.03 17.80 20.81
CA GLY A 19 -11.41 17.13 19.67
C GLY A 19 -11.74 15.64 19.56
N VAL A 20 -12.27 15.00 20.61
CA VAL A 20 -12.55 13.56 20.64
C VAL A 20 -13.66 13.18 19.67
N GLU A 21 -14.80 13.87 19.71
CA GLU A 21 -15.94 13.57 18.84
C GLU A 21 -15.60 13.68 17.35
N PRO A 22 -14.97 14.77 16.85
CA PRO A 22 -14.49 14.84 15.47
C PRO A 22 -13.52 13.71 15.09
N ALA A 23 -12.60 13.34 16.00
CA ALA A 23 -11.64 12.27 15.74
C ALA A 23 -12.32 10.90 15.63
N VAL A 24 -13.26 10.59 16.52
CA VAL A 24 -14.08 9.37 16.46
C VAL A 24 -14.89 9.33 15.17
N ALA A 25 -15.55 10.45 14.83
CA ALA A 25 -16.30 10.58 13.59
C ALA A 25 -15.43 10.35 12.35
N ALA A 26 -14.19 10.86 12.35
CA ALA A 26 -13.24 10.65 11.27
C ALA A 26 -12.85 9.17 11.12
N VAL A 27 -12.60 8.46 12.23
CA VAL A 27 -12.31 7.01 12.22
C VAL A 27 -13.48 6.23 11.60
N PHE A 28 -14.71 6.46 12.06
CA PHE A 28 -15.88 5.78 11.49
C PHE A 28 -16.14 6.21 10.04
N GLY A 29 -15.82 7.45 9.68
CA GLY A 29 -15.83 7.93 8.29
C GLY A 29 -14.90 7.10 7.40
N HIS A 30 -13.67 6.85 7.87
CA HIS A 30 -12.72 6.02 7.15
C HIS A 30 -13.18 4.57 7.02
N LEU A 31 -13.73 3.99 8.09
CA LEU A 31 -14.28 2.63 8.06
C LEU A 31 -15.46 2.51 7.08
N ARG A 32 -16.34 3.52 7.02
CA ARG A 32 -17.45 3.54 6.05
C ARG A 32 -16.94 3.65 4.62
N ALA A 33 -15.98 4.53 4.34
CA ALA A 33 -15.36 4.65 3.02
C ALA A 33 -14.68 3.33 2.61
N ALA A 34 -13.98 2.67 3.53
CA ALA A 34 -13.38 1.37 3.28
C ALA A 34 -14.44 0.29 2.97
N ASP A 35 -15.55 0.25 3.70
CA ASP A 35 -16.65 -0.69 3.45
C ASP A 35 -17.37 -0.40 2.10
N GLU A 36 -17.47 0.86 1.68
CA GLU A 36 -17.99 1.24 0.36
C GLU A 36 -17.08 0.79 -0.79
N LEU A 37 -15.76 0.82 -0.60
CA LEU A 37 -14.81 0.43 -1.65
C LEU A 37 -14.58 -1.08 -1.67
N PHE A 38 -14.29 -1.67 -0.51
CA PHE A 38 -13.64 -2.98 -0.41
C PHE A 38 -14.54 -4.11 0.08
N SER A 39 -15.77 -3.84 0.50
CA SER A 39 -16.65 -4.89 1.02
C SER A 39 -17.00 -5.92 -0.03
N THR A 40 -16.71 -7.19 0.21
CA THR A 40 -17.09 -8.30 -0.69
C THR A 40 -18.58 -8.68 -0.58
N TYR A 41 -19.29 -8.07 0.37
CA TYR A 41 -20.69 -8.38 0.72
C TYR A 41 -21.68 -7.28 0.37
N ARG A 42 -21.26 -6.01 0.28
CA ARG A 42 -22.14 -4.93 -0.20
C ARG A 42 -22.25 -5.00 -1.73
N PRO A 43 -23.46 -5.16 -2.31
CA PRO A 43 -23.62 -5.24 -3.75
C PRO A 43 -23.11 -3.98 -4.48
N GLY A 44 -23.27 -2.80 -3.86
CA GLY A 44 -22.83 -1.52 -4.40
C GLY A 44 -21.34 -1.19 -4.22
N SER A 45 -20.53 -2.07 -3.60
CA SER A 45 -19.10 -1.80 -3.45
C SER A 45 -18.32 -1.99 -4.74
N GLN A 46 -17.18 -1.31 -4.86
CA GLN A 46 -16.31 -1.45 -6.03
C GLN A 46 -15.75 -2.88 -6.16
N VAL A 47 -15.33 -3.51 -5.07
CA VAL A 47 -14.84 -4.91 -5.11
C VAL A 47 -15.94 -5.88 -5.56
N SER A 48 -17.18 -5.72 -5.09
CA SER A 48 -18.28 -6.58 -5.54
C SER A 48 -18.63 -6.34 -7.00
N ALA A 49 -18.60 -5.09 -7.48
CA ALA A 49 -18.82 -4.74 -8.88
C ALA A 49 -17.70 -5.29 -9.79
N LEU A 50 -16.43 -5.21 -9.37
CA LEU A 50 -15.29 -5.84 -10.05
C LEU A 50 -15.45 -7.37 -10.14
N ARG A 51 -15.86 -8.02 -9.05
CA ARG A 51 -16.13 -9.48 -9.03
C ARG A 51 -17.22 -9.88 -10.02
N ARG A 52 -18.27 -9.06 -10.16
CA ARG A 52 -19.36 -9.26 -11.12
C ARG A 52 -19.00 -8.84 -12.55
N GLY A 53 -17.86 -8.18 -12.75
CA GLY A 53 -17.43 -7.68 -14.07
C GLY A 53 -18.15 -6.41 -14.52
N GLU A 54 -18.80 -5.69 -13.61
CA GLU A 54 -19.55 -4.45 -13.89
C GLU A 54 -18.67 -3.21 -13.92
N LEU A 55 -17.51 -3.28 -13.26
CA LEU A 55 -16.45 -2.28 -13.41
C LEU A 55 -15.44 -2.79 -14.43
N PRO A 56 -14.92 -1.91 -15.32
CA PRO A 56 -13.77 -2.25 -16.14
C PRO A 56 -12.67 -2.77 -15.22
N ARG A 57 -12.25 -4.02 -15.43
CA ARG A 57 -10.94 -4.45 -14.93
C ARG A 57 -9.97 -3.54 -15.64
N GLY A 58 -9.34 -2.62 -14.92
CA GLY A 58 -8.51 -1.60 -15.55
C GLY A 58 -7.58 -2.27 -16.55
N THR A 59 -7.81 -2.05 -17.85
CA THR A 59 -6.81 -2.28 -18.89
C THR A 59 -5.85 -1.12 -18.74
N ALA A 60 -5.10 -1.13 -17.65
CA ALA A 60 -4.04 -0.20 -17.45
C ALA A 60 -2.96 -0.59 -18.47
N ALA A 61 -3.08 -0.09 -19.69
CA ALA A 61 -1.96 0.58 -20.32
C ALA A 61 -1.64 1.85 -19.51
N ARG A 62 -1.46 1.71 -18.19
CA ARG A 62 -0.61 2.62 -17.46
C ARG A 62 0.76 2.18 -17.87
N GLY A 63 1.56 3.09 -18.41
CA GLY A 63 2.99 2.86 -18.42
C GLY A 63 3.49 2.42 -17.04
N PRO A 64 4.76 2.04 -16.93
CA PRO A 64 5.31 1.56 -15.67
C PRO A 64 4.94 2.52 -14.53
N GLN A 65 4.32 2.00 -13.47
CA GLN A 65 3.93 2.81 -12.32
C GLN A 65 5.16 3.36 -11.59
N VAL A 66 6.30 2.68 -11.78
CA VAL A 66 7.63 3.08 -11.37
C VAL A 66 8.51 2.99 -12.62
N VAL A 67 9.26 4.06 -12.89
CA VAL A 67 10.19 4.15 -14.02
C VAL A 67 11.62 4.28 -13.51
N ASP A 68 12.59 3.85 -14.32
CA ASP A 68 13.99 4.18 -14.06
C ASP A 68 14.17 5.70 -14.25
N PRO A 69 14.58 6.45 -13.21
CA PRO A 69 14.69 7.91 -13.29
C PRO A 69 15.79 8.39 -14.25
N HIS A 70 16.73 7.52 -14.64
CA HIS A 70 17.81 7.87 -15.57
C HIS A 70 17.38 7.76 -17.04
N THR A 71 16.49 6.82 -17.34
CA THR A 71 16.07 6.50 -18.72
C THR A 71 14.63 6.91 -19.01
N GLY A 72 13.80 7.08 -17.98
CA GLY A 72 12.37 7.35 -18.09
C GLY A 72 11.54 6.14 -18.56
N THR A 73 12.14 4.95 -18.64
CA THR A 73 11.50 3.74 -19.14
C THR A 73 11.24 2.71 -18.04
N ASP A 74 10.61 1.59 -18.40
CA ASP A 74 10.45 0.46 -17.48
C ASP A 74 11.84 -0.03 -16.98
N PRO A 75 12.04 -0.20 -15.66
CA PRO A 75 13.31 -0.67 -15.11
C PRO A 75 13.75 -2.05 -15.61
N GLY A 76 12.80 -2.89 -16.07
CA GLY A 76 13.07 -4.26 -16.50
C GLY A 76 13.58 -5.17 -15.37
N GLY A 77 13.70 -6.47 -15.66
CA GLY A 77 14.43 -7.44 -14.82
C GLY A 77 13.78 -7.86 -13.49
N LEU A 78 12.95 -7.03 -12.87
CA LEU A 78 12.27 -7.35 -11.60
C LEU A 78 10.75 -7.45 -11.78
N GLN A 79 10.16 -8.41 -11.05
CA GLN A 79 8.71 -8.58 -10.92
C GLN A 79 8.20 -7.99 -9.61
N ALA A 80 8.97 -8.13 -8.52
CA ALA A 80 8.64 -7.56 -7.22
C ALA A 80 9.90 -7.33 -6.39
N VAL A 81 9.85 -6.34 -5.50
CA VAL A 81 10.84 -6.10 -4.44
C VAL A 81 10.09 -5.91 -3.14
N THR A 82 10.49 -6.62 -2.10
CA THR A 82 9.98 -6.47 -0.73
C THR A 82 11.14 -6.04 0.15
N VAL A 83 10.92 -4.97 0.91
CA VAL A 83 11.88 -4.48 1.90
C VAL A 83 11.20 -4.47 3.27
N THR A 84 11.85 -5.03 4.27
CA THR A 84 11.42 -4.99 5.67
C THR A 84 12.46 -4.27 6.51
N GLY A 85 12.06 -3.62 7.60
CA GLY A 85 12.99 -2.96 8.50
C GLY A 85 12.33 -2.10 9.58
N PRO A 86 13.12 -1.29 10.31
CA PRO A 86 12.68 -0.57 11.50
C PRO A 86 11.54 0.43 11.30
N THR A 87 11.38 0.96 10.08
CA THR A 87 10.32 1.92 9.77
C THR A 87 9.69 1.64 8.41
N LEU A 88 8.37 1.81 8.33
CA LEU A 88 7.62 1.65 7.08
C LEU A 88 8.02 2.68 6.03
N LEU A 89 8.28 3.93 6.44
CA LEU A 89 8.67 5.01 5.53
C LEU A 89 9.94 4.64 4.75
N TRP A 90 11.01 4.25 5.45
CA TRP A 90 12.26 3.92 4.79
C TRP A 90 12.19 2.59 4.04
N ALA A 91 11.41 1.62 4.53
CA ALA A 91 11.15 0.38 3.79
C ALA A 91 10.50 0.67 2.43
N ASP A 92 9.50 1.56 2.38
CA ASP A 92 8.82 1.99 1.15
C ASP A 92 9.74 2.76 0.19
N VAL A 93 10.55 3.68 0.72
CA VAL A 93 11.56 4.41 -0.06
C VAL A 93 12.57 3.45 -0.69
N PHE A 94 13.14 2.52 0.09
CA PHE A 94 14.11 1.57 -0.44
C PHE A 94 13.48 0.59 -1.42
N ALA A 95 12.25 0.11 -1.18
CA ALA A 95 11.53 -0.75 -2.11
C ALA A 95 11.31 -0.06 -3.46
N THR A 96 10.87 1.20 -3.44
CA THR A 96 10.63 1.99 -4.65
C THR A 96 11.94 2.28 -5.39
N ALA A 97 12.99 2.71 -4.69
CA ALA A 97 14.29 3.00 -5.29
C ALA A 97 14.94 1.74 -5.89
N ALA A 98 14.86 0.61 -5.17
CA ALA A 98 15.34 -0.69 -5.64
C ALA A 98 14.60 -1.14 -6.91
N PHE A 99 13.27 -1.07 -6.91
CA PHE A 99 12.45 -1.43 -8.06
C PHE A 99 12.71 -0.52 -9.26
N ALA A 100 12.81 0.80 -9.04
CA ALA A 100 13.11 1.78 -10.08
C ALA A 100 14.50 1.59 -10.70
N ARG A 101 15.49 1.20 -9.88
CA ARG A 101 16.86 0.95 -10.36
C ARG A 101 16.98 -0.36 -11.14
N GLY A 102 16.26 -1.40 -10.72
CA GLY A 102 16.41 -2.75 -11.27
C GLY A 102 17.76 -3.40 -10.94
N GLY A 103 18.08 -4.45 -11.69
CA GLY A 103 19.35 -5.20 -11.60
C GLY A 103 19.30 -6.44 -10.71
N GLU A 104 20.14 -7.43 -11.02
CA GLU A 104 20.24 -8.67 -10.25
C GLU A 104 20.90 -8.45 -8.87
N ASP A 105 21.71 -7.41 -8.73
CA ASP A 105 22.41 -7.00 -7.51
C ASP A 105 21.56 -6.15 -6.55
N VAL A 106 20.26 -6.01 -6.80
CA VAL A 106 19.39 -5.09 -6.05
C VAL A 106 19.35 -5.39 -4.56
N ALA A 107 19.38 -6.67 -4.17
CA ALA A 107 19.36 -7.07 -2.77
C ALA A 107 20.63 -6.61 -2.03
N GLU A 108 21.80 -6.82 -2.65
CA GLU A 108 23.09 -6.38 -2.12
C GLU A 108 23.19 -4.84 -2.10
N TRP A 109 22.67 -4.19 -3.14
CA TRP A 109 22.63 -2.73 -3.24
C TRP A 109 21.86 -2.08 -2.09
N VAL A 110 20.68 -2.63 -1.74
CA VAL A 110 19.89 -2.14 -0.59
C VAL A 110 20.59 -2.48 0.72
N ALA A 111 21.04 -3.73 0.92
CA ALA A 111 21.70 -4.15 2.16
C ALA A 111 22.92 -3.26 2.49
N THR A 112 23.67 -2.84 1.47
CA THR A 112 24.83 -1.96 1.62
C THR A 112 24.44 -0.53 2.02
N ARG A 113 23.30 -0.02 1.52
CA ARG A 113 22.85 1.38 1.75
C ARG A 113 21.91 1.54 2.93
N ALA A 114 21.29 0.45 3.38
CA ALA A 114 20.26 0.44 4.39
C ALA A 114 20.56 -0.62 5.48
N PRO A 115 21.58 -0.40 6.33
CA PRO A 115 21.84 -1.29 7.46
C PRO A 115 20.59 -1.47 8.32
N GLY A 116 20.23 -2.73 8.61
CA GLY A 116 19.02 -3.08 9.37
C GLY A 116 17.75 -3.22 8.54
N TYR A 117 17.82 -3.08 7.21
CA TYR A 117 16.76 -3.44 6.29
C TYR A 117 17.09 -4.74 5.55
N GLU A 118 16.10 -5.62 5.41
CA GLU A 118 16.22 -6.88 4.69
C GLU A 118 15.42 -6.80 3.38
N VAL A 119 15.93 -7.44 2.32
CA VAL A 119 15.34 -7.37 0.98
C VAL A 119 15.15 -8.76 0.40
N ALA A 120 13.96 -8.96 -0.19
CA ALA A 120 13.68 -10.07 -1.09
C ALA A 120 13.25 -9.52 -2.44
N ALA A 121 13.89 -9.97 -3.52
CA ALA A 121 13.57 -9.57 -4.88
C ALA A 121 13.18 -10.80 -5.71
N LEU A 122 12.13 -10.64 -6.53
CA LEU A 122 11.71 -11.62 -7.52
C LEU A 122 12.10 -11.08 -8.89
N ALA A 123 13.02 -11.78 -9.54
CA ALA A 123 13.38 -11.49 -10.92
C ALA A 123 12.24 -11.90 -11.87
N ARG A 124 12.13 -11.19 -12.99
CA ARG A 124 11.23 -11.58 -14.08
C ARG A 124 11.85 -12.76 -14.82
N ALA A 125 11.06 -13.79 -15.13
CA ALA A 125 11.52 -14.87 -15.99
C ALA A 125 11.93 -14.33 -17.37
N PRO A 126 12.95 -14.93 -18.02
CA PRO A 126 13.41 -14.54 -19.35
C PRO A 126 12.34 -14.68 -20.43
#